data_AF-A0A353Z1T4-F1
#
_entry.id   AF-A0A353Z1T4-F1
#
_cell.length_a   1.000
_cell.length_b   1.000
_cell.length_c   1.000
_cell.angle_alpha   90.00
_cell.angle_beta   90.00
_cell.angle_gamma   90.00
#
_symmetry.space_group_name_H-M   'P 1'
#
loop_
_entity.id
_entity.type
_entity.pdbx_description
1 polymer ?
#
loop_
_entity_poly.entity_id
_entity_poly.type
_entity_poly.pdbx_seq_one_letter_code
_entity_poly.pdbx_strand_id
1 'polypeptide(L)'
;MIADVLISVGEKLFDAFMKLKDKKIQKSARIADLFSELALTIEKTSAYLKKGDYPHGMCEELRTHAEQMEDTIDSAVGKAKAADYAKRVLEVWEIEKVYGELDSLTTDAEREALLNKLDRAAGYFRAVSAHVRIA
;
A
#
# COMPACT_ATOMS: atom_id res chain seq x y z
N MET A 1 -14.28 -1.14 -3.70
CA MET A 1 -13.86 0.02 -2.88
C MET A 1 -12.36 0.16 -3.00
N ILE A 2 -11.83 1.35 -2.79
CA ILE A 2 -10.39 1.62 -2.91
C ILE A 2 -9.57 0.72 -1.97
N ALA A 3 -9.99 0.60 -0.72
CA ALA A 3 -9.28 -0.23 0.26
C ALA A 3 -9.16 -1.72 -0.11
N ASP A 4 -10.09 -2.28 -0.90
CA ASP A 4 -10.01 -3.67 -1.35
C ASP A 4 -8.86 -3.87 -2.35
N VAL A 5 -8.62 -2.87 -3.20
CA VAL A 5 -7.53 -2.94 -4.18
C VAL A 5 -6.18 -2.85 -3.47
N LEU A 6 -6.06 -2.06 -2.40
CA LEU A 6 -4.83 -2.00 -1.59
C LEU A 6 -4.46 -3.34 -0.99
N ILE A 7 -5.45 -3.99 -0.35
CA ILE A 7 -5.28 -5.33 0.23
C ILE A 7 -4.81 -6.29 -0.88
N SER A 8 -5.51 -6.30 -2.01
CA SER A 8 -5.15 -7.19 -3.12
C SER A 8 -3.74 -6.94 -3.67
N VAL A 9 -3.31 -5.69 -3.74
CA VAL A 9 -1.94 -5.35 -4.16
C VAL A 9 -0.91 -5.83 -3.14
N GLY A 10 -1.13 -5.53 -1.84
CA GLY A 10 -0.27 -6.00 -0.76
C GLY A 10 -0.12 -7.52 -0.73
N GLU A 11 -1.23 -8.25 -0.86
CA GLU A 11 -1.26 -9.72 -0.93
C GLU A 11 -0.50 -10.25 -2.15
N LYS A 12 -0.74 -9.71 -3.34
CA LYS A 12 -0.06 -10.14 -4.57
C LYS A 12 1.44 -9.90 -4.52
N LEU A 13 1.86 -8.77 -3.93
CA LEU A 13 3.26 -8.46 -3.72
C LEU A 13 3.87 -9.45 -2.72
N PHE A 14 3.21 -9.66 -1.58
CA PHE A 14 3.65 -10.65 -0.59
C PHE A 14 3.86 -12.03 -1.22
N ASP A 15 2.86 -12.54 -1.94
CA ASP A 15 2.94 -13.82 -2.64
C ASP A 15 4.07 -13.86 -3.67
N ALA A 16 4.30 -12.76 -4.40
CA ALA A 16 5.38 -12.67 -5.36
C ALA A 16 6.75 -12.72 -4.65
N PHE A 17 6.94 -12.00 -3.56
CA PHE A 17 8.18 -12.00 -2.79
C PHE A 17 8.43 -13.35 -2.10
N MET A 18 7.40 -13.99 -1.57
CA MET A 18 7.49 -15.35 -1.00
C MET A 18 7.98 -16.37 -2.03
N LYS A 19 7.60 -16.22 -3.31
CA LYS A 19 8.07 -17.08 -4.42
C LYS A 19 9.51 -16.78 -4.86
N LEU A 20 10.07 -15.66 -4.45
CA LEU A 20 11.42 -15.22 -4.81
C LEU A 20 12.46 -15.50 -3.73
N LYS A 21 12.06 -16.09 -2.60
CA LYS A 21 12.87 -16.35 -1.40
C LYS A 21 14.20 -17.09 -1.64
N ASP A 22 14.31 -17.81 -2.77
CA ASP A 22 15.54 -18.54 -3.15
C ASP A 22 16.51 -17.71 -4.02
N LYS A 23 16.12 -16.50 -4.45
CA LYS A 23 16.94 -15.60 -5.25
C LYS A 23 17.29 -14.38 -4.41
N LYS A 24 18.58 -14.17 -4.10
CA LYS A 24 19.09 -12.94 -3.47
C LYS A 24 18.54 -11.72 -4.21
N ILE A 25 17.61 -11.01 -3.59
CA ILE A 25 17.06 -9.79 -4.15
C ILE A 25 18.11 -8.70 -3.98
N GLN A 26 18.71 -8.25 -5.08
CA GLN A 26 19.82 -7.27 -5.07
C GLN A 26 19.48 -5.94 -4.40
N LYS A 27 18.21 -5.65 -4.16
CA LYS A 27 17.69 -4.39 -3.57
C LYS A 27 16.75 -4.62 -2.38
N SER A 28 16.89 -5.72 -1.64
CA SER A 28 15.96 -6.09 -0.56
C SER A 28 15.74 -4.97 0.46
N ALA A 29 16.78 -4.24 0.86
CA ALA A 29 16.66 -3.08 1.76
C ALA A 29 15.76 -1.98 1.18
N ARG A 30 16.00 -1.54 -0.07
CA ARG A 30 15.22 -0.46 -0.71
C ARG A 30 13.77 -0.85 -0.96
N ILE A 31 13.53 -2.12 -1.29
CA ILE A 31 12.18 -2.67 -1.45
C ILE A 31 11.47 -2.69 -0.09
N ALA A 32 12.16 -3.12 0.96
CA ALA A 32 11.61 -3.10 2.31
C ALA A 32 11.32 -1.67 2.80
N ASP A 33 12.20 -0.70 2.51
CA ASP A 33 11.99 0.71 2.84
C ASP A 33 10.72 1.22 2.15
N LEU A 34 10.58 0.99 0.84
CA LEU A 34 9.40 1.37 0.08
C LEU A 34 8.10 0.82 0.70
N PHE A 35 8.06 -0.48 1.02
CA PHE A 35 6.86 -1.07 1.63
C PHE A 35 6.60 -0.58 3.05
N SER A 36 7.65 -0.23 3.79
CA SER A 36 7.52 0.37 5.12
C SER A 36 6.90 1.76 5.02
N GLU A 37 7.35 2.59 4.09
CA GLU A 37 6.82 3.94 3.87
C GLU A 37 5.38 3.91 3.36
N LEU A 38 5.06 2.98 2.45
CA LEU A 38 3.68 2.75 2.02
C LEU A 38 2.80 2.41 3.22
N ALA A 39 3.16 1.40 4.01
CA ALA A 39 2.42 1.00 5.21
C ALA A 39 2.21 2.17 6.17
N LEU A 40 3.27 2.93 6.47
CA LEU A 40 3.21 4.09 7.35
C LEU A 40 2.24 5.15 6.83
N THR A 41 2.23 5.40 5.52
CA THR A 41 1.35 6.41 4.93
C THR A 41 -0.11 5.95 4.93
N ILE A 42 -0.38 4.65 4.75
CA ILE A 42 -1.72 4.05 4.94
C ILE A 42 -2.19 4.25 6.39
N GLU A 43 -1.33 3.96 7.37
CA GLU A 43 -1.65 4.03 8.79
C GLU A 43 -1.96 5.46 9.23
N LYS A 44 -1.12 6.42 8.80
CA LYS A 44 -1.36 7.84 9.04
C LYS A 44 -2.69 8.27 8.42
N THR A 45 -2.95 7.88 7.17
CA THR A 45 -4.21 8.19 6.48
C THR A 45 -5.41 7.64 7.26
N SER A 46 -5.39 6.34 7.61
CA SER A 46 -6.43 5.71 8.44
C SER A 46 -6.62 6.43 9.79
N ALA A 47 -5.53 6.84 10.43
CA ALA A 47 -5.58 7.55 11.71
C ALA A 47 -6.20 8.96 11.60
N TYR A 48 -5.92 9.72 10.54
CA TYR A 48 -6.59 11.00 10.26
C TYR A 48 -8.09 10.79 10.01
N LEU A 49 -8.42 9.82 9.15
CA LEU A 49 -9.82 9.53 8.79
C LEU A 49 -10.65 9.06 10.00
N LYS A 50 -10.06 8.28 10.92
CA LYS A 50 -10.69 7.90 12.20
C LYS A 50 -11.02 9.08 13.10
N LYS A 51 -10.26 10.17 13.02
CA LYS A 51 -10.51 11.42 13.74
C LYS A 51 -11.51 12.33 13.03
N GLY A 52 -11.91 11.98 11.81
CA GLY A 52 -12.70 12.85 10.94
C GLY A 52 -11.88 13.95 10.26
N ASP A 53 -10.56 13.85 10.32
CA ASP A 53 -9.64 14.83 9.73
C ASP A 53 -9.29 14.45 8.28
N TYR A 54 -9.09 15.47 7.45
CA TYR A 54 -8.57 15.27 6.10
C TYR A 54 -7.04 15.04 6.14
N PRO A 55 -6.51 13.97 5.51
CA PRO A 55 -5.08 13.69 5.52
C PRO A 55 -4.33 14.56 4.50
N HIS A 56 -3.94 15.76 4.90
CA HIS A 56 -3.16 16.68 4.05
C HIS A 56 -1.78 16.12 3.68
N GLY A 57 -1.38 16.25 2.41
CA GLY A 57 -0.02 15.95 1.92
C GLY A 57 0.30 14.47 1.69
N MET A 58 -0.45 13.56 2.31
CA MET A 58 -0.26 12.10 2.19
C MET A 58 -0.46 11.59 0.74
N CYS A 59 -1.22 12.32 -0.08
CA CYS A 59 -1.47 11.97 -1.49
C CYS A 59 -0.18 12.09 -2.33
N GLU A 60 0.60 13.15 -2.11
CA GLU A 60 1.86 13.36 -2.83
C GLU A 60 2.99 12.44 -2.36
N GLU A 61 3.06 12.16 -1.05
CA GLU A 61 4.01 11.16 -0.51
C GLU A 61 3.79 9.80 -1.19
N LEU A 62 2.53 9.39 -1.33
CA LEU A 62 2.20 8.10 -1.91
C LEU A 62 2.31 8.02 -3.42
N ARG A 63 1.95 9.10 -4.13
CA ARG A 63 2.25 9.21 -5.56
C ARG A 63 3.75 9.00 -5.80
N THR A 64 4.58 9.66 -4.99
CA THR A 64 6.04 9.53 -5.05
C THR A 64 6.49 8.08 -4.80
N HIS A 65 5.96 7.40 -3.80
CA HIS A 65 6.29 6.00 -3.53
C HIS A 65 5.83 5.05 -4.65
N ALA A 66 4.65 5.27 -5.22
CA ALA A 66 4.13 4.47 -6.32
C ALA A 66 4.96 4.64 -7.60
N GLU A 67 5.41 5.85 -7.90
CA GLU A 67 6.33 6.12 -9.02
C GLU A 67 7.69 5.43 -8.81
N GLN A 68 8.19 5.42 -7.58
CA GLN A 68 9.42 4.71 -7.23
C GLN A 68 9.26 3.19 -7.21
N MET A 69 8.03 2.67 -7.14
CA MET A 69 7.77 1.24 -6.99
C MET A 69 8.25 0.45 -8.20
N GLU A 70 7.95 0.90 -9.42
CA GLU A 70 8.28 0.15 -10.64
C GLU A 70 9.78 -0.18 -10.69
N ASP A 71 10.64 0.82 -10.60
CA ASP A 71 12.11 0.67 -10.63
C ASP A 71 12.70 -0.06 -9.41
N THR A 72 11.96 -0.07 -8.31
CA THR A 72 12.41 -0.67 -7.05
C THR A 72 12.14 -2.17 -7.04
N ILE A 73 11.02 -2.62 -7.61
CA ILE A 73 10.60 -4.04 -7.57
C ILE A 73 10.76 -4.78 -8.92
N ASP A 74 11.16 -4.10 -10.00
CA ASP A 74 11.34 -4.68 -11.35
C ASP A 74 12.15 -5.98 -11.38
N SER A 75 13.27 -6.00 -10.69
CA SER A 75 14.22 -7.10 -10.62
C SER A 75 13.71 -8.26 -9.77
N ALA A 76 12.74 -8.00 -8.90
CA ALA A 76 12.09 -9.02 -8.10
C ALA A 76 10.93 -9.65 -8.88
N VAL A 77 9.95 -8.85 -9.31
CA VAL A 77 8.68 -9.38 -9.85
C VAL A 77 8.58 -9.34 -11.38
N GLY A 78 9.56 -8.73 -12.06
CA GLY A 78 9.56 -8.46 -13.49
C GLY A 78 8.85 -7.14 -13.82
N LYS A 79 9.38 -6.41 -14.82
CA LYS A 79 8.92 -5.06 -15.22
C LYS A 79 7.40 -4.96 -15.42
N ALA A 80 6.79 -5.90 -16.13
CA ALA A 80 5.34 -5.88 -16.39
C ALA A 80 4.50 -5.95 -15.11
N LYS A 81 4.89 -6.78 -14.14
CA LYS A 81 4.19 -6.86 -12.85
C LYS A 81 4.50 -5.65 -11.97
N ALA A 82 5.74 -5.17 -12.01
CA ALA A 82 6.15 -3.97 -11.28
C ALA A 82 5.31 -2.76 -11.70
N ALA A 83 5.12 -2.57 -13.01
CA ALA A 83 4.26 -1.52 -13.57
C ALA A 83 2.77 -1.70 -13.19
N ASP A 84 2.24 -2.93 -13.25
CA ASP A 84 0.85 -3.21 -12.82
C ASP A 84 0.64 -2.91 -11.34
N TYR A 85 1.59 -3.29 -10.47
CA TYR A 85 1.50 -2.99 -9.04
C TYR A 85 1.63 -1.50 -8.77
N ALA A 86 2.61 -0.81 -9.37
CA ALA A 86 2.78 0.63 -9.25
C ALA A 86 1.50 1.38 -9.67
N LYS A 87 0.94 1.02 -10.83
CA LYS A 87 -0.32 1.57 -11.34
C LYS A 87 -1.47 1.35 -10.36
N ARG A 88 -1.61 0.14 -9.81
CA ARG A 88 -2.67 -0.14 -8.82
C ARG A 88 -2.45 0.64 -7.52
N VAL A 89 -1.22 0.80 -7.05
CA VAL A 89 -0.98 1.67 -5.87
C VAL A 89 -1.38 3.11 -6.17
N LEU A 90 -1.02 3.63 -7.35
CA LEU A 90 -1.41 4.96 -7.84
C LEU A 90 -2.93 5.14 -7.97
N GLU A 91 -3.61 4.23 -8.67
CA GLU A 91 -5.08 4.28 -8.91
C GLU A 91 -5.90 4.26 -7.62
N VAL A 92 -5.30 3.72 -6.56
CA VAL A 92 -5.96 3.47 -5.30
C VAL A 92 -5.60 4.53 -4.28
N TRP A 93 -4.59 5.37 -4.54
CA TRP A 93 -4.19 6.42 -3.61
C TRP A 93 -4.70 7.82 -3.96
N GLU A 94 -5.95 7.89 -4.38
CA GLU A 94 -6.71 9.14 -4.34
C GLU A 94 -7.34 9.28 -2.94
N ILE A 95 -6.60 9.93 -2.04
CA ILE A 95 -7.05 10.18 -0.66
C ILE A 95 -8.40 10.90 -0.65
N GLU A 96 -8.61 11.76 -1.62
CA GLU A 96 -9.87 12.46 -1.87
C GLU A 96 -11.02 11.49 -2.13
N LYS A 97 -10.77 10.41 -2.88
CA LYS A 97 -11.77 9.37 -3.10
C LYS A 97 -11.97 8.50 -1.86
N VAL A 98 -10.94 8.19 -1.08
CA VAL A 98 -11.12 7.44 0.19
C VAL A 98 -11.91 8.27 1.20
N TYR A 99 -11.58 9.55 1.31
CA TYR A 99 -12.31 10.50 2.15
C TYR A 99 -13.75 10.66 1.67
N GLY A 100 -13.97 10.81 0.36
CA GLY A 100 -15.31 10.89 -0.23
C GLY A 100 -16.11 9.59 -0.09
N GLU A 101 -15.49 8.41 -0.26
CA GLU A 101 -16.09 7.11 0.02
C GLU A 101 -16.54 7.08 1.48
N LEU A 102 -15.65 7.42 2.42
CA LEU A 102 -15.95 7.45 3.85
C LEU A 102 -17.10 8.42 4.19
N ASP A 103 -17.10 9.62 3.61
CA ASP A 103 -18.14 10.64 3.79
C ASP A 103 -19.49 10.21 3.22
N SER A 104 -19.49 9.44 2.12
CA SER A 104 -20.71 8.89 1.52
C SER A 104 -21.35 7.74 2.31
N LEU A 105 -20.63 7.15 3.28
CA LEU A 105 -21.14 6.05 4.10
C LEU A 105 -22.08 6.55 5.19
N THR A 106 -23.25 5.92 5.29
CA THR A 106 -24.35 6.39 6.14
C THR A 106 -24.38 5.72 7.52
N THR A 107 -23.62 4.64 7.72
CA THR A 107 -23.58 3.91 8.98
C THR A 107 -22.16 3.82 9.55
N ASP A 108 -22.06 3.85 10.87
CA ASP A 108 -20.79 3.68 11.58
C ASP A 108 -20.14 2.32 11.28
N ALA A 109 -20.96 1.27 11.10
CA ALA A 109 -20.49 -0.07 10.78
C ALA A 109 -19.78 -0.13 9.41
N GLU A 110 -20.32 0.56 8.40
CA GLU A 110 -19.68 0.61 7.07
C GLU A 110 -18.38 1.43 7.12
N ARG A 111 -18.39 2.56 7.84
CA ARG A 111 -17.19 3.40 8.02
C ARG A 111 -16.09 2.61 8.72
N GLU A 112 -16.42 1.92 9.80
CA GLU A 112 -15.50 1.06 10.53
C GLU A 112 -14.95 -0.06 9.64
N ALA A 113 -15.80 -0.70 8.83
CA ALA A 113 -15.37 -1.74 7.90
C ALA A 113 -14.36 -1.21 6.86
N LEU A 114 -14.56 0.00 6.33
CA LEU A 114 -13.62 0.64 5.40
C LEU A 114 -12.29 0.97 6.10
N LEU A 115 -12.33 1.58 7.28
CA LEU A 115 -11.13 1.92 8.06
C LEU A 115 -10.33 0.67 8.45
N ASN A 116 -11.01 -0.41 8.84
CA ASN A 116 -10.39 -1.71 9.13
C ASN A 116 -9.76 -2.35 7.88
N LYS A 117 -10.28 -2.08 6.67
CA LYS A 117 -9.62 -2.50 5.42
C LYS A 117 -8.32 -1.73 5.18
N LEU A 118 -8.30 -0.42 5.45
CA LEU A 118 -7.07 0.38 5.36
C LEU A 118 -6.01 -0.12 6.34
N ASP A 119 -6.37 -0.38 7.60
CA ASP A 119 -5.44 -0.93 8.58
C ASP A 119 -4.89 -2.30 8.17
N ARG A 120 -5.73 -3.16 7.60
CA ARG A 120 -5.29 -4.46 7.08
C ARG A 120 -4.34 -4.30 5.90
N ALA A 121 -4.62 -3.39 4.98
CA ALA A 121 -3.71 -3.07 3.87
C ALA A 121 -2.34 -2.65 4.40
N ALA A 122 -2.30 -1.74 5.37
CA ALA A 122 -1.05 -1.33 6.02
C ALA A 122 -0.31 -2.52 6.63
N GLY A 123 -1.03 -3.39 7.34
CA GLY A 123 -0.49 -4.62 7.92
C GLY A 123 0.17 -5.52 6.88
N TYR A 124 -0.45 -5.71 5.72
CA TYR A 124 0.13 -6.48 4.63
C TYR A 124 1.43 -5.86 4.11
N PHE A 125 1.44 -4.56 3.81
CA PHE A 125 2.65 -3.88 3.35
C PHE A 125 3.77 -3.93 4.40
N ARG A 126 3.44 -3.80 5.68
CA ARG A 126 4.40 -3.94 6.77
C ARG A 126 4.98 -5.35 6.85
N ALA A 127 4.14 -6.37 6.67
CA ALA A 127 4.58 -7.77 6.64
C ALA A 127 5.50 -8.04 5.43
N VAL A 128 5.18 -7.49 4.26
CA VAL A 128 6.04 -7.56 3.07
C VAL A 128 7.38 -6.89 3.36
N SER A 129 7.38 -5.67 3.91
CA SER A 129 8.61 -4.94 4.28
C SER A 129 9.50 -5.77 5.19
N ALA A 130 8.94 -6.29 6.29
CA ALA A 130 9.67 -7.10 7.25
C ALA A 130 10.25 -8.37 6.60
N HIS A 131 9.47 -9.03 5.74
CA HIS A 131 9.90 -10.24 5.06
C HIS A 131 11.03 -9.98 4.06
N VAL A 132 10.88 -8.95 3.23
CA VAL A 132 11.89 -8.61 2.22
C VAL A 132 13.19 -8.16 2.90
N ARG A 133 13.12 -7.45 4.03
CA ARG A 133 14.33 -6.97 4.72
C ARG A 133 15.24 -8.10 5.22
N ILE A 134 14.67 -9.26 5.54
CA ILE A 134 15.40 -10.43 6.06
C ILE A 134 15.70 -11.50 4.99
N ALA A 135 15.24 -11.29 3.75
CA ALA A 135 15.39 -12.22 2.62
C ALA A 135 16.67 -11.96 1.80
#